data_AF-A0A352FVA3-F1
#
_entry.id   AF-A0A352FVA3-F1
#
_cell.length_a   1.000
_cell.length_b   1.000
_cell.length_c   1.000
_cell.angle_alpha   90.00
_cell.angle_beta   90.00
_cell.angle_gamma   90.00
#
_symmetry.space_group_name_H-M   'P 1'
#
loop_
_entity.id
_entity.type
_entity.pdbx_description
1 polymer ?
#
loop_
_entity_poly.entity_id
_entity_poly.type
_entity_poly.pdbx_seq_one_letter_code
_entity_poly.pdbx_strand_id
1 'polypeptide(L)'
;MIVSWSINIRLLRSLRLVKRAPVLNQRFITLTVLIVAAISLSIVVAERDLTAEAAPQRAQQRRIQKPKPPPKPKIDYAKFSHQTHVVAQKLACNSCHKVPSKNWKEMRKGDAAFADVTDFPEHSSCLNCHRPQFFARERPAPTICSNCHLAVTPRDTARWLFPSLGDVTDPIKKRREFVSEFGVGFPHDKHIDVVGLNRIPFRGGLPAALSGSSPSLNDRGQLFVATSFQTRKPAPPKSCPVCHETYQSQGTSSEEFVTKPPKTIGDAFWLKKGTFKTIPNSHTICFTCHNADSGIAPEPKNCEMCHKLTAPMQMKVDFDPKVAATMGITDKLMLASWSRRISSGAFRHEGGEHPDLSCLNCHNVAMASFSTLDQKTQEVPVRSCGGADGCHITTTADEGGALNFEIDSRKKDPNFVCTKCHVAFGKDSIPEDHPQAIPTPKPKAKTS
;
A
#
# COMPACT_ATOMS: atom_id res chain seq x y z
N MET A 1 -43.44 23.53 -17.43
CA MET A 1 -43.40 24.74 -16.59
C MET A 1 -42.02 25.35 -16.71
N ILE A 2 -41.86 26.32 -17.61
CA ILE A 2 -40.59 27.00 -17.91
C ILE A 2 -40.88 28.47 -17.66
N VAL A 3 -40.25 29.06 -16.64
CA VAL A 3 -40.42 30.48 -16.31
C VAL A 3 -39.20 31.22 -16.85
N SER A 4 -39.44 31.98 -17.92
CA SER A 4 -38.51 32.92 -18.54
C SER A 4 -38.50 34.23 -17.73
N TRP A 5 -37.32 34.73 -17.38
CA TRP A 5 -37.13 36.07 -16.82
C TRP A 5 -36.42 36.92 -17.88
N SER A 6 -37.16 37.89 -18.44
CA SER A 6 -36.62 38.94 -19.30
C SER A 6 -36.59 40.26 -18.51
N ILE A 7 -35.40 40.82 -18.33
CA ILE A 7 -35.20 42.13 -17.69
C ILE A 7 -35.30 43.22 -18.76
N ASN A 8 -36.21 44.16 -18.55
CA ASN A 8 -36.48 45.33 -19.39
C ASN A 8 -35.46 46.45 -19.08
N ILE A 9 -34.67 46.87 -20.06
CA ILE A 9 -33.83 48.09 -20.00
C ILE A 9 -34.53 49.18 -20.80
N ARG A 10 -35.23 50.08 -20.11
CA ARG A 10 -35.61 51.41 -20.61
C ARG A 10 -35.79 52.36 -19.43
N LEU A 11 -34.85 53.28 -19.23
CA LEU A 11 -35.11 54.71 -18.98
C LEU A 11 -33.77 55.45 -18.84
N LEU A 12 -33.33 56.08 -19.92
CA LEU A 12 -32.30 57.10 -19.93
C LEU A 12 -32.82 58.21 -20.84
N ARG A 13 -33.25 59.33 -20.26
CA ARG A 13 -33.25 60.69 -20.84
C ARG A 13 -34.13 61.59 -20.00
N SER A 14 -33.52 62.43 -19.15
CA SER A 14 -33.86 63.86 -19.02
C SER A 14 -33.07 64.47 -17.84
N LEU A 15 -31.96 65.13 -18.17
CA LEU A 15 -31.29 66.09 -17.30
C LEU A 15 -30.84 67.27 -18.17
N ARG A 16 -31.54 68.40 -18.05
CA ARG A 16 -30.98 69.76 -18.20
C ARG A 16 -31.89 70.73 -17.46
N LEU A 17 -31.45 71.22 -16.31
CA LEU A 17 -31.56 72.65 -16.02
C LEU A 17 -30.57 73.08 -14.94
N VAL A 18 -29.91 74.17 -15.29
CA VAL A 18 -28.75 74.82 -14.67
C VAL A 18 -29.20 75.68 -13.49
N LYS A 19 -28.41 75.74 -12.43
CA LYS A 19 -28.15 77.00 -11.69
C LYS A 19 -26.79 76.94 -11.00
N ARG A 20 -25.92 77.88 -11.41
CA ARG A 20 -24.58 78.14 -10.87
C ARG A 20 -24.70 78.83 -9.51
N ALA A 21 -23.93 78.37 -8.53
CA ALA A 21 -23.66 79.05 -7.27
C ALA A 21 -22.13 79.26 -7.15
N PRO A 22 -21.67 80.29 -6.42
CA PRO A 22 -20.29 80.76 -6.50
C PRO A 22 -19.30 79.77 -5.87
N VAL A 23 -18.13 79.68 -6.51
CA VAL A 23 -17.01 78.83 -6.12
C VAL A 23 -16.42 79.35 -4.82
N LEU A 24 -16.86 78.78 -3.70
CA LEU A 24 -16.16 78.90 -2.42
C LEU A 24 -14.96 77.95 -2.43
N ASN A 25 -13.80 78.50 -2.09
CA ASN A 25 -12.47 77.92 -2.28
C ASN A 25 -12.37 76.50 -1.65
N GLN A 26 -12.49 75.47 -2.50
CA GLN A 26 -12.58 74.05 -2.11
C GLN A 26 -11.41 73.57 -1.23
N ARG A 27 -10.26 74.26 -1.30
CA ARG A 27 -9.09 74.00 -0.46
C ARG A 27 -9.30 74.35 1.01
N PHE A 28 -10.08 75.38 1.33
CA PHE A 28 -10.39 75.75 2.71
C PHE A 28 -11.30 74.72 3.39
N ILE A 29 -12.30 74.20 2.68
CA ILE A 29 -13.26 73.23 3.23
C ILE A 29 -12.56 71.91 3.58
N THR A 30 -11.65 71.42 2.74
CA THR A 30 -10.85 70.22 3.05
C THR A 30 -9.93 70.40 4.25
N LEU A 31 -9.37 71.60 4.45
CA LEU A 31 -8.48 71.86 5.59
C LEU A 31 -9.26 71.93 6.91
N THR A 32 -10.44 72.56 6.91
CA THR A 32 -11.30 72.65 8.10
C THR A 32 -11.82 71.27 8.53
N VAL A 33 -12.20 70.40 7.57
CA VAL A 33 -12.67 69.03 7.88
C VAL A 33 -11.54 68.18 8.50
N LEU A 34 -10.30 68.30 8.02
CA LEU A 34 -9.17 67.56 8.57
C LEU A 34 -8.77 68.06 9.97
N ILE A 35 -8.85 69.36 10.24
CA ILE A 35 -8.57 69.91 11.58
C ILE A 35 -9.64 69.47 12.59
N VAL A 36 -10.92 69.50 12.22
CA VAL A 36 -12.01 69.02 13.11
C VAL A 36 -11.87 67.52 13.38
N ALA A 37 -11.50 66.71 12.39
CA ALA A 37 -11.27 65.28 12.59
C ALA A 37 -10.07 64.99 13.51
N ALA A 38 -8.98 65.75 13.40
CA ALA A 38 -7.80 65.59 14.25
C ALA A 38 -8.06 66.00 15.72
N ILE A 39 -8.83 67.08 15.94
CA ILE A 39 -9.24 67.51 17.28
C ILE A 39 -10.18 66.48 17.92
N SER A 40 -11.13 65.95 17.15
CA SER A 40 -12.06 64.91 17.62
C SER A 40 -11.35 63.63 18.05
N LEU A 41 -10.29 63.24 17.35
CA LEU A 41 -9.52 62.03 17.68
C LEU A 41 -8.62 62.22 18.92
N SER A 42 -8.25 63.46 19.24
CA SER A 42 -7.40 63.77 20.40
C SER A 42 -8.18 63.76 21.72
N ILE A 43 -9.49 64.06 21.69
CA ILE A 43 -10.35 64.05 22.89
C ILE A 43 -10.67 62.61 23.35
N VAL A 44 -10.80 61.65 22.42
CA VAL A 44 -11.14 60.24 22.75
C VAL A 44 -9.97 59.47 23.41
N VAL A 45 -8.73 59.93 23.24
CA VAL A 45 -7.55 59.28 23.84
C VAL A 45 -7.22 59.85 25.24
N ALA A 46 -7.69 61.07 25.57
CA ALA A 46 -7.37 61.73 26.83
C ALA A 46 -8.30 61.38 28.01
N GLU A 47 -9.46 60.74 27.79
CA GLU A 47 -10.42 60.42 28.86
C GLU A 47 -10.27 59.01 29.47
N ARG A 48 -9.17 58.28 29.20
CA ARG A 48 -8.98 56.92 29.73
C ARG A 48 -8.12 56.78 30.99
N ASP A 49 -7.58 57.87 31.57
CA ASP A 49 -6.61 57.78 32.68
C ASP A 49 -7.04 58.40 34.03
N LEU A 50 -8.32 58.74 34.25
CA LEU A 50 -8.74 59.36 35.53
C LEU A 50 -10.03 58.76 36.11
N THR A 51 -9.96 57.50 36.55
CA THR A 51 -10.79 57.00 37.67
C THR A 51 -9.97 56.00 38.49
N ALA A 52 -9.08 56.52 39.34
CA ALA A 52 -8.51 55.79 40.46
C ALA A 52 -9.34 56.10 41.70
N GLU A 53 -10.39 55.30 41.92
CA GLU A 53 -11.19 55.36 43.15
C GLU A 53 -10.80 54.18 44.04
N ALA A 54 -10.39 54.51 45.27
CA ALA A 54 -9.93 53.57 46.27
C ALA A 54 -11.11 52.72 46.79
N ALA A 55 -11.03 51.41 46.56
CA ALA A 55 -11.94 50.41 47.10
C ALA A 55 -11.14 49.28 47.77
N PRO A 56 -11.72 48.59 48.77
CA PRO A 56 -10.99 48.01 49.90
C PRO A 56 -10.16 46.78 49.51
N GLN A 57 -9.06 46.58 50.24
CA GLN A 57 -8.21 45.38 50.18
C GLN A 57 -9.03 44.12 50.42
N ARG A 58 -9.57 43.56 49.34
CA ARG A 58 -10.10 42.20 49.30
C ARG A 58 -8.88 41.28 49.18
N ALA A 59 -8.68 40.47 50.21
CA ALA A 59 -7.63 39.46 50.29
C ALA A 59 -7.40 38.82 48.92
N GLN A 60 -6.17 38.95 48.41
CA GLN A 60 -5.74 38.29 47.18
C GLN A 60 -5.87 36.77 47.38
N GLN A 61 -7.02 36.21 47.01
CA GLN A 61 -7.09 34.82 46.61
C GLN A 61 -6.15 34.69 45.42
N ARG A 62 -4.98 34.14 45.70
CA ARG A 62 -3.98 33.71 44.74
C ARG A 62 -4.69 32.77 43.77
N ARG A 63 -5.23 33.33 42.69
CA ARG A 63 -5.92 32.59 41.64
C ARG A 63 -4.86 31.70 41.03
N ILE A 64 -4.83 30.44 41.48
CA ILE A 64 -4.00 29.38 40.91
C ILE A 64 -4.35 29.39 39.42
N GLN A 65 -3.46 29.99 38.62
CA GLN A 65 -3.60 29.97 37.17
C GLN A 65 -3.46 28.50 36.79
N LYS A 66 -4.58 27.87 36.40
CA LYS A 66 -4.55 26.54 35.83
C LYS A 66 -3.52 26.56 34.70
N PRO A 67 -2.55 25.62 34.68
CA PRO A 67 -1.55 25.54 33.62
C PRO A 67 -2.24 25.63 32.27
N LYS A 68 -1.78 26.55 31.42
CA LYS A 68 -2.29 26.68 30.05
C LYS A 68 -2.06 25.32 29.37
N PRO A 69 -3.10 24.66 28.83
CA PRO A 69 -2.93 23.38 28.19
C PRO A 69 -1.88 23.52 27.07
N PRO A 70 -1.04 22.50 26.86
CA PRO A 70 -0.02 22.55 25.84
C PRO A 70 -0.65 22.87 24.47
N PRO A 71 -0.02 23.72 23.65
CA PRO A 71 -0.55 24.05 22.33
C PRO A 71 -0.69 22.77 21.51
N LYS A 72 -1.86 22.60 20.89
CA LYS A 72 -2.10 21.45 20.01
C LYS A 72 -1.09 21.47 18.87
N PRO A 73 -0.54 20.31 18.45
CA PRO A 73 0.34 20.23 17.30
C PRO A 73 -0.32 20.85 16.07
N LYS A 74 0.41 21.67 15.33
CA LYS A 74 -0.08 22.23 14.06
C LYS A 74 -0.19 21.08 13.05
N ILE A 75 -1.37 20.91 12.46
CA ILE A 75 -1.61 19.91 11.41
C ILE A 75 -0.89 20.34 10.13
N ASP A 76 -0.10 19.45 9.54
CA ASP A 76 0.57 19.64 8.26
C ASP A 76 -0.36 19.23 7.12
N TYR A 77 -1.01 20.20 6.48
CA TYR A 77 -1.92 19.94 5.35
C TYR A 77 -1.20 19.62 4.04
N ALA A 78 0.14 19.66 3.99
CA ALA A 78 0.91 19.22 2.82
C ALA A 78 0.99 17.69 2.70
N LYS A 79 0.54 16.97 3.74
CA LYS A 79 0.62 15.52 3.84
C LYS A 79 -0.72 14.94 4.25
N PHE A 80 -1.39 14.31 3.29
CA PHE A 80 -2.56 13.50 3.57
C PHE A 80 -2.12 12.23 4.33
N SER A 81 -2.97 11.79 5.26
CA SER A 81 -2.77 10.53 5.98
C SER A 81 -4.08 9.78 6.12
N HIS A 82 -4.09 8.52 5.67
CA HIS A 82 -5.21 7.62 5.91
C HIS A 82 -5.32 7.26 7.40
N GLN A 83 -4.24 7.33 8.18
CA GLN A 83 -4.28 7.10 9.63
C GLN A 83 -5.21 8.10 10.32
N THR A 84 -5.14 9.39 9.97
CA THR A 84 -6.01 10.40 10.57
C THR A 84 -7.47 10.20 10.15
N HIS A 85 -7.73 9.92 8.88
CA HIS A 85 -9.10 9.89 8.37
C HIS A 85 -9.80 8.55 8.65
N VAL A 86 -9.15 7.43 8.38
CA VAL A 86 -9.73 6.09 8.55
C VAL A 86 -9.69 5.63 10.02
N VAL A 87 -8.59 5.88 10.74
CA VAL A 87 -8.45 5.38 12.12
C VAL A 87 -8.97 6.38 13.15
N ALA A 88 -8.43 7.61 13.14
CA ALA A 88 -8.78 8.58 14.17
C ALA A 88 -10.19 9.16 13.98
N GLN A 89 -10.58 9.45 12.74
CA GLN A 89 -11.90 10.00 12.40
C GLN A 89 -12.94 8.94 12.00
N LYS A 90 -12.53 7.67 11.84
CA LYS A 90 -13.41 6.54 11.48
C LYS A 90 -14.22 6.77 10.19
N LEU A 91 -13.63 7.48 9.22
CA LEU A 91 -14.26 7.69 7.92
C LEU A 91 -14.14 6.42 7.06
N ALA A 92 -15.23 6.04 6.40
CA ALA A 92 -15.24 4.96 5.43
C ALA A 92 -14.52 5.38 4.14
N CYS A 93 -13.93 4.42 3.41
CA CYS A 93 -13.18 4.70 2.17
C CYS A 93 -14.05 5.43 1.13
N ASN A 94 -15.32 5.04 1.03
CA ASN A 94 -16.29 5.61 0.10
C ASN A 94 -16.75 7.04 0.45
N SER A 95 -16.41 7.55 1.64
CA SER A 95 -16.63 8.97 1.99
C SER A 95 -15.71 9.90 1.20
N CYS A 96 -14.56 9.38 0.76
CA CYS A 96 -13.57 10.14 0.00
C CYS A 96 -13.47 9.64 -1.45
N HIS A 97 -13.46 8.33 -1.67
CA HIS A 97 -13.30 7.71 -2.98
C HIS A 97 -14.65 7.28 -3.58
N LYS A 98 -14.88 7.60 -4.85
CA LYS A 98 -16.02 7.06 -5.59
C LYS A 98 -15.66 5.69 -6.15
N VAL A 99 -16.49 4.68 -5.87
CA VAL A 99 -16.36 3.32 -6.40
C VAL A 99 -17.59 2.97 -7.24
N PRO A 100 -17.44 2.65 -8.54
CA PRO A 100 -16.21 2.81 -9.32
C PRO A 100 -15.87 4.28 -9.57
N SER A 101 -14.57 4.53 -9.75
CA SER A 101 -14.05 5.81 -10.27
C SER A 101 -14.55 6.06 -11.70
N LYS A 102 -14.62 7.31 -12.18
CA LYS A 102 -15.23 7.60 -13.50
C LYS A 102 -14.48 6.95 -14.68
N ASN A 103 -13.16 6.82 -14.57
CA ASN A 103 -12.25 6.35 -15.62
C ASN A 103 -11.88 4.87 -15.50
N TRP A 104 -12.54 4.08 -14.65
CA TRP A 104 -12.14 2.67 -14.40
C TRP A 104 -12.06 1.80 -15.67
N LYS A 105 -12.95 2.06 -16.65
CA LYS A 105 -12.98 1.37 -17.96
C LYS A 105 -11.89 1.83 -18.92
N GLU A 106 -11.31 3.00 -18.69
CA GLU A 106 -10.22 3.54 -19.50
C GLU A 106 -8.87 3.01 -19.00
N MET A 107 -8.74 2.88 -17.67
CA MET A 107 -7.54 2.39 -17.02
C MET A 107 -7.34 0.89 -17.24
N ARG A 108 -8.43 0.12 -17.39
CA ARG A 108 -8.38 -1.32 -17.71
C ARG A 108 -9.38 -1.65 -18.80
N LYS A 109 -8.93 -2.36 -19.83
CA LYS A 109 -9.72 -2.72 -21.03
C LYS A 109 -10.04 -4.20 -21.06
N GLY A 110 -11.12 -4.56 -21.75
CA GLY A 110 -11.53 -5.95 -21.96
C GLY A 110 -11.84 -6.68 -20.66
N ASP A 111 -11.47 -7.95 -20.57
CA ASP A 111 -11.76 -8.83 -19.44
C ASP A 111 -11.01 -8.45 -18.15
N ALA A 112 -10.01 -7.55 -18.25
CA ALA A 112 -9.32 -6.99 -17.09
C ALA A 112 -10.05 -5.78 -16.48
N ALA A 113 -11.13 -5.29 -17.12
CA ALA A 113 -11.89 -4.15 -16.62
C ALA A 113 -12.80 -4.56 -15.46
N PHE A 114 -12.61 -3.94 -14.30
CA PHE A 114 -13.50 -4.12 -13.14
C PHE A 114 -13.71 -2.82 -12.38
N ALA A 115 -14.87 -2.70 -11.72
CA ALA A 115 -15.29 -1.51 -10.98
C ALA A 115 -14.40 -1.27 -9.74
N ASP A 116 -13.62 -0.19 -9.73
CA ASP A 116 -12.60 0.08 -8.71
C ASP A 116 -12.25 1.57 -8.59
N VAL A 117 -11.38 1.91 -7.64
CA VAL A 117 -10.72 3.21 -7.51
C VAL A 117 -9.47 3.24 -8.41
N THR A 118 -9.50 4.08 -9.44
CA THR A 118 -8.35 4.27 -10.35
C THR A 118 -7.89 5.73 -10.45
N ASP A 119 -8.39 6.60 -9.59
CA ASP A 119 -7.98 8.01 -9.52
C ASP A 119 -8.12 8.56 -8.08
N PHE A 120 -7.49 9.70 -7.83
CA PHE A 120 -7.64 10.47 -6.60
C PHE A 120 -9.10 10.89 -6.36
N PRO A 121 -9.49 11.13 -5.10
CA PRO A 121 -10.75 11.78 -4.76
C PRO A 121 -10.96 13.10 -5.52
N GLU A 122 -12.21 13.42 -5.85
CA GLU A 122 -12.56 14.74 -6.38
C GLU A 122 -12.48 15.79 -5.27
N HIS A 123 -12.24 17.06 -5.62
CA HIS A 123 -12.18 18.14 -4.64
C HIS A 123 -13.41 18.19 -3.71
N SER A 124 -14.59 17.86 -4.22
CA SER A 124 -15.83 17.81 -3.45
C SER A 124 -15.74 16.88 -2.23
N SER A 125 -14.96 15.80 -2.31
CA SER A 125 -14.76 14.85 -1.21
C SER A 125 -14.07 15.51 -0.01
N CYS A 126 -13.12 16.41 -0.26
CA CYS A 126 -12.37 17.08 0.80
C CYS A 126 -13.01 18.40 1.25
N LEU A 127 -13.75 19.07 0.38
CA LEU A 127 -14.31 20.41 0.64
C LEU A 127 -15.32 20.44 1.78
N ASN A 128 -15.96 19.32 2.12
CA ASN A 128 -16.90 19.26 3.24
C ASN A 128 -16.21 19.46 4.61
N CYS A 129 -14.97 19.00 4.75
CA CYS A 129 -14.20 19.08 6.00
C CYS A 129 -13.08 20.13 5.95
N HIS A 130 -12.47 20.32 4.78
CA HIS A 130 -11.25 21.11 4.59
C HIS A 130 -11.47 22.42 3.82
N ARG A 131 -12.71 22.93 3.76
CA ARG A 131 -13.05 24.18 3.06
C ARG A 131 -12.09 25.34 3.40
N PRO A 132 -11.77 25.62 4.68
CA PRO A 132 -10.88 26.74 5.01
C PRO A 132 -9.48 26.58 4.43
N GLN A 133 -8.97 25.35 4.36
CA GLN A 133 -7.65 25.04 3.82
C GLN A 133 -7.64 25.17 2.29
N PHE A 134 -8.72 24.76 1.61
CA PHE A 134 -8.86 24.92 0.16
C PHE A 134 -8.91 26.37 -0.31
N PHE A 135 -9.38 27.28 0.54
CA PHE A 135 -9.49 28.72 0.23
C PHE A 135 -8.50 29.57 1.03
N ALA A 136 -7.48 28.96 1.62
CA ALA A 136 -6.41 29.68 2.30
C ALA A 136 -5.69 30.58 1.28
N ARG A 137 -5.42 31.84 1.64
CA ARG A 137 -4.75 32.82 0.75
C ARG A 137 -3.23 32.61 0.69
N GLU A 138 -2.81 31.36 0.62
CA GLU A 138 -1.41 30.97 0.49
C GLU A 138 -0.95 31.11 -0.98
N ARG A 139 0.34 31.40 -1.18
CA ARG A 139 0.94 31.60 -2.50
C ARG A 139 2.08 30.58 -2.71
N PRO A 140 2.25 30.00 -3.92
CA PRO A 140 1.47 30.24 -5.14
C PRO A 140 0.05 29.63 -5.13
N ALA A 141 -0.22 28.68 -4.23
CA ALA A 141 -1.52 28.07 -4.03
C ALA A 141 -1.65 27.48 -2.61
N PRO A 142 -2.86 27.08 -2.17
CA PRO A 142 -3.05 26.42 -0.88
C PRO A 142 -2.24 25.14 -0.70
N THR A 143 -1.63 24.99 0.46
CA THR A 143 -0.75 23.84 0.79
C THR A 143 -1.47 22.50 0.64
N ILE A 144 -2.78 22.44 0.93
CA ILE A 144 -3.59 21.23 0.81
C ILE A 144 -3.64 20.66 -0.63
N CYS A 145 -3.46 21.51 -1.64
CA CYS A 145 -3.47 21.07 -3.04
C CYS A 145 -2.26 20.18 -3.38
N SER A 146 -1.15 20.29 -2.63
CA SER A 146 0.06 19.48 -2.84
C SER A 146 -0.12 17.99 -2.55
N ASN A 147 -1.20 17.61 -1.86
CA ASN A 147 -1.56 16.20 -1.62
C ASN A 147 -1.86 15.43 -2.91
N CYS A 148 -2.33 16.11 -3.97
CA CYS A 148 -2.71 15.48 -5.24
C CYS A 148 -1.94 16.04 -6.44
N HIS A 149 -1.43 17.27 -6.33
CA HIS A 149 -0.78 17.96 -7.44
C HIS A 149 0.74 18.06 -7.26
N LEU A 150 1.44 17.81 -8.37
CA LEU A 150 2.86 18.10 -8.57
C LEU A 150 3.11 19.61 -8.72
N ALA A 151 2.22 20.25 -9.47
CA ALA A 151 2.23 21.69 -9.72
C ALA A 151 0.82 22.23 -9.48
N VAL A 152 0.75 23.32 -8.73
CA VAL A 152 -0.51 23.99 -8.38
C VAL A 152 -0.41 25.43 -8.85
N THR A 153 -0.43 25.61 -10.17
CA THR A 153 -0.42 26.94 -10.78
C THR A 153 -1.59 27.07 -11.75
N PRO A 154 -2.03 28.30 -12.08
CA PRO A 154 -3.07 28.49 -13.10
C PRO A 154 -2.72 27.92 -14.48
N ARG A 155 -1.43 27.68 -14.76
CA ARG A 155 -0.94 27.18 -16.05
C ARG A 155 -0.57 25.70 -16.04
N ASP A 156 -0.33 25.14 -14.86
CA ASP A 156 0.10 23.76 -14.68
C ASP A 156 -0.53 23.19 -13.41
N THR A 157 -1.43 22.23 -13.62
CA THR A 157 -2.15 21.48 -12.59
C THR A 157 -1.75 20.00 -12.62
N ALA A 158 -0.54 19.67 -13.07
CA ALA A 158 -0.06 18.30 -13.12
C ALA A 158 -0.32 17.57 -11.79
N ARG A 159 -0.86 16.36 -11.87
CA ARG A 159 -1.17 15.50 -10.73
C ARG A 159 -0.09 14.45 -10.53
N TRP A 160 0.05 14.00 -9.29
CA TRP A 160 0.77 12.76 -9.01
C TRP A 160 0.11 11.60 -9.78
N LEU A 161 0.88 10.56 -10.09
CA LEU A 161 0.30 9.32 -10.61
C LEU A 161 -0.51 8.66 -9.49
N PHE A 162 -1.76 8.31 -9.75
CA PHE A 162 -2.53 7.51 -8.80
C PHE A 162 -1.88 6.12 -8.69
N PRO A 163 -1.49 5.68 -7.48
CA PRO A 163 -0.87 4.38 -7.31
C PRO A 163 -1.92 3.27 -7.42
N SER A 164 -2.30 2.89 -8.64
CA SER A 164 -3.04 1.65 -8.85
C SER A 164 -2.08 0.46 -8.80
N LEU A 165 -2.57 -0.69 -8.35
CA LEU A 165 -1.84 -1.93 -8.46
C LEU A 165 -1.68 -2.26 -9.96
N GLY A 166 -0.47 -2.05 -10.49
CA GLY A 166 -0.11 -2.44 -11.86
C GLY A 166 0.16 -1.31 -12.86
N ASP A 167 -0.49 -0.14 -12.77
CA ASP A 167 -0.31 0.95 -13.77
C ASP A 167 0.86 1.90 -13.47
N VAL A 168 1.80 1.43 -12.63
CA VAL A 168 3.09 2.09 -12.37
C VAL A 168 4.03 2.03 -13.58
N THR A 169 3.54 1.98 -14.81
CA THR A 169 4.39 1.79 -16.00
C THR A 169 4.58 3.06 -16.82
N ASP A 170 3.72 4.07 -16.68
CA ASP A 170 3.84 5.37 -17.38
C ASP A 170 5.15 6.07 -16.97
N PRO A 171 6.13 6.19 -17.89
CA PRO A 171 7.43 6.79 -17.61
C PRO A 171 7.43 8.32 -17.74
N ILE A 172 6.38 8.91 -18.33
CA ILE A 172 6.30 10.36 -18.61
C ILE A 172 5.82 11.12 -17.37
N LYS A 173 5.06 10.45 -16.49
CA LYS A 173 4.56 11.06 -15.26
C LYS A 173 5.59 10.96 -14.13
N LYS A 174 5.94 12.11 -13.55
CA LYS A 174 6.86 12.19 -12.40
C LYS A 174 6.29 11.40 -11.23
N ARG A 175 7.11 10.48 -10.72
CA ARG A 175 6.83 9.69 -9.52
C ARG A 175 7.72 10.17 -8.38
N ARG A 176 7.16 10.13 -7.17
CA ARG A 176 7.96 9.80 -5.99
C ARG A 176 7.93 8.29 -5.83
N GLU A 177 8.93 7.74 -5.15
CA GLU A 177 8.88 6.37 -4.62
C GLU A 177 7.65 6.24 -3.73
N PHE A 178 6.50 5.87 -4.32
CA PHE A 178 5.25 5.76 -3.59
C PHE A 178 5.22 4.39 -2.91
N VAL A 179 5.20 4.41 -1.59
CA VAL A 179 4.87 3.26 -0.76
C VAL A 179 3.44 3.44 -0.30
N SER A 180 2.57 2.50 -0.67
CA SER A 180 1.18 2.49 -0.19
C SER A 180 1.17 2.44 1.34
N GLU A 181 0.32 3.27 1.96
CA GLU A 181 0.03 3.18 3.40
C GLU A 181 -0.80 1.92 3.74
N PHE A 182 -1.36 1.26 2.71
CA PHE A 182 -2.14 0.03 2.85
C PHE A 182 -1.38 -1.19 2.35
N GLY A 183 -1.47 -2.27 3.13
CA GLY A 183 -1.24 -3.64 2.68
C GLY A 183 -2.56 -4.33 2.33
N VAL A 184 -2.48 -5.43 1.59
CA VAL A 184 -3.62 -6.30 1.30
C VAL A 184 -3.61 -7.44 2.30
N GLY A 185 -4.64 -7.51 3.14
CA GLY A 185 -4.93 -8.61 4.04
C GLY A 185 -5.60 -9.76 3.30
N PHE A 186 -4.89 -10.89 3.23
CA PHE A 186 -5.36 -12.11 2.60
C PHE A 186 -5.14 -13.29 3.57
N PRO A 187 -6.19 -13.69 4.31
CA PRO A 187 -6.11 -14.76 5.29
C PRO A 187 -6.06 -16.12 4.57
N HIS A 188 -4.86 -16.71 4.44
CA HIS A 188 -4.67 -17.96 3.69
C HIS A 188 -5.48 -19.13 4.28
N ASP A 189 -5.64 -19.17 5.60
CA ASP A 189 -6.45 -20.17 6.31
C ASP A 189 -7.91 -20.20 5.84
N LYS A 190 -8.45 -19.10 5.31
CA LYS A 190 -9.81 -19.03 4.76
C LYS A 190 -9.89 -19.42 3.28
N HIS A 191 -8.77 -19.40 2.57
CA HIS A 191 -8.76 -19.55 1.11
C HIS A 191 -8.17 -20.88 0.64
N ILE A 192 -7.30 -21.51 1.42
CA ILE A 192 -6.54 -22.69 0.99
C ILE A 192 -7.42 -23.87 0.55
N ASP A 193 -8.57 -24.06 1.20
CA ASP A 193 -9.49 -25.15 0.87
C ASP A 193 -10.47 -24.78 -0.26
N VAL A 194 -10.93 -23.53 -0.29
CA VAL A 194 -11.96 -23.08 -1.25
C VAL A 194 -11.37 -22.88 -2.64
N VAL A 195 -10.19 -22.26 -2.72
CA VAL A 195 -9.55 -21.92 -4.00
C VAL A 195 -9.11 -23.18 -4.77
N GLY A 196 -8.77 -24.26 -4.06
CA GLY A 196 -8.37 -25.53 -4.66
C GLY A 196 -9.53 -26.30 -5.32
N LEU A 197 -10.77 -26.09 -4.87
CA LEU A 197 -11.96 -26.79 -5.36
C LEU A 197 -12.51 -26.19 -6.67
N ASN A 198 -12.29 -24.90 -6.91
CA ASN A 198 -12.82 -24.18 -8.08
C ASN A 198 -12.09 -24.46 -9.41
N ARG A 199 -11.04 -25.29 -9.41
CA ARG A 199 -10.29 -25.65 -10.64
C ARG A 199 -10.74 -26.94 -11.32
N ILE A 200 -11.81 -27.59 -10.87
CA ILE A 200 -12.39 -28.72 -11.63
C ILE A 200 -13.06 -28.10 -12.86
N PRO A 201 -12.54 -28.29 -14.09
CA PRO A 201 -13.25 -27.84 -15.26
C PRO A 201 -14.55 -28.63 -15.34
N PHE A 202 -15.69 -27.92 -15.32
CA PHE A 202 -17.00 -28.50 -15.61
C PHE A 202 -16.91 -29.08 -17.03
N ARG A 203 -16.68 -30.38 -17.13
CA ARG A 203 -16.47 -31.07 -18.40
C ARG A 203 -17.83 -31.26 -19.07
N GLY A 204 -18.30 -30.21 -19.71
CA GLY A 204 -19.40 -30.23 -20.67
C GLY A 204 -20.75 -29.72 -20.15
N GLY A 205 -21.15 -28.54 -20.64
CA GLY A 205 -22.56 -28.23 -20.93
C GLY A 205 -23.37 -27.49 -19.86
N LEU A 206 -23.55 -26.19 -20.09
CA LEU A 206 -24.60 -25.26 -19.61
C LEU A 206 -24.61 -24.84 -18.12
N PRO A 207 -24.98 -23.57 -17.82
CA PRO A 207 -25.13 -23.10 -16.45
C PRO A 207 -26.36 -23.73 -15.79
N ALA A 208 -26.21 -24.22 -14.56
CA ALA A 208 -27.27 -24.82 -13.74
C ALA A 208 -28.46 -23.88 -13.42
N ALA A 209 -28.41 -22.61 -13.84
CA ALA A 209 -29.46 -21.62 -13.58
C ALA A 209 -30.72 -21.77 -14.47
N LEU A 210 -30.71 -22.63 -15.50
CA LEU A 210 -31.85 -22.81 -16.42
C LEU A 210 -32.57 -24.16 -16.28
N SER A 211 -31.99 -25.12 -15.57
CA SER A 211 -32.66 -26.37 -15.20
C SER A 211 -33.15 -26.22 -13.78
N GLY A 212 -34.45 -25.93 -13.61
CA GLY A 212 -35.15 -25.81 -12.32
C GLY A 212 -35.21 -27.10 -11.50
N SER A 213 -34.11 -27.85 -11.46
CA SER A 213 -33.90 -29.04 -10.65
C SER A 213 -33.21 -28.57 -9.37
N SER A 214 -33.98 -28.44 -8.29
CA SER A 214 -33.42 -28.33 -6.94
C SER A 214 -32.34 -29.39 -6.74
N PRO A 215 -31.18 -29.07 -6.14
CA PRO A 215 -30.18 -30.08 -5.82
C PRO A 215 -30.81 -31.10 -4.89
N SER A 216 -30.83 -32.36 -5.32
CA SER A 216 -31.23 -33.48 -4.46
C SER A 216 -30.27 -33.53 -3.27
N LEU A 217 -30.82 -33.71 -2.07
CA LEU A 217 -30.08 -33.83 -0.81
C LEU A 217 -29.05 -34.98 -0.78
N ASN A 218 -29.01 -35.82 -1.81
CA ASN A 218 -28.03 -36.89 -2.01
C ASN A 218 -26.78 -36.49 -2.81
N ASP A 219 -26.70 -35.29 -3.39
CA ASP A 219 -25.49 -34.79 -4.08
C ASP A 219 -24.51 -34.06 -3.14
N ARG A 220 -24.85 -33.97 -1.86
CA ARG A 220 -23.85 -33.84 -0.79
C ARG A 220 -23.18 -35.20 -0.64
N GLY A 221 -22.25 -35.49 -1.55
CA GLY A 221 -21.30 -36.57 -1.39
C GLY A 221 -20.67 -36.48 -0.01
N GLN A 222 -21.19 -37.26 0.93
CA GLN A 222 -20.41 -37.82 2.00
C GLN A 222 -19.20 -38.45 1.31
N LEU A 223 -18.07 -37.76 1.40
CA LEU A 223 -16.76 -38.33 1.12
C LEU A 223 -16.61 -39.52 2.06
N PHE A 224 -17.09 -40.69 1.64
CA PHE A 224 -16.53 -41.95 2.11
C PHE A 224 -15.08 -41.96 1.64
N VAL A 225 -14.21 -41.35 2.43
CA VAL A 225 -12.78 -41.58 2.34
C VAL A 225 -12.62 -43.07 2.62
N ALA A 226 -12.33 -43.85 1.58
CA ALA A 226 -11.83 -45.19 1.79
C ALA A 226 -10.57 -45.04 2.65
N THR A 227 -10.68 -45.41 3.94
CA THR A 227 -9.56 -45.44 4.88
C THR A 227 -8.64 -46.58 4.47
N SER A 228 -7.87 -46.34 3.42
CA SER A 228 -6.65 -47.08 3.13
C SER A 228 -5.60 -46.58 4.11
N PHE A 229 -5.15 -47.45 5.02
CA PHE A 229 -4.02 -47.20 5.92
C PHE A 229 -2.67 -47.26 5.17
N GLN A 230 -2.59 -46.63 4.00
CA GLN A 230 -1.32 -46.26 3.40
C GLN A 230 -1.03 -44.81 3.78
N THR A 231 -0.01 -44.59 4.59
CA THR A 231 0.64 -43.30 4.83
C THR A 231 1.23 -42.75 3.52
N ARG A 232 0.38 -42.32 2.59
CA ARG A 232 0.80 -41.45 1.50
C ARG A 232 0.89 -40.04 2.06
N LYS A 233 2.05 -39.40 1.95
CA LYS A 233 2.19 -37.96 2.20
C LYS A 233 1.06 -37.26 1.42
N PRO A 234 0.20 -36.44 2.07
CA PRO A 234 -0.88 -35.77 1.37
C PRO A 234 -0.29 -34.96 0.22
N ALA A 235 -0.87 -35.10 -0.97
CA ALA A 235 -0.46 -34.33 -2.13
C ALA A 235 -0.54 -32.83 -1.80
N PRO A 236 0.34 -31.99 -2.36
CA PRO A 236 0.30 -30.55 -2.14
C PRO A 236 -1.11 -30.01 -2.39
N PRO A 237 -1.61 -29.08 -1.55
CA PRO A 237 -2.88 -28.43 -1.85
C PRO A 237 -2.75 -27.72 -3.20
N LYS A 238 -3.62 -28.10 -4.16
CA LYS A 238 -3.64 -27.54 -5.51
C LYS A 238 -4.05 -26.05 -5.55
N SER A 239 -4.30 -25.44 -4.40
CA SER A 239 -4.78 -24.07 -4.25
C SER A 239 -3.68 -23.02 -4.35
N CYS A 240 -2.45 -23.29 -3.89
CA CYS A 240 -1.37 -22.30 -3.96
C CYS A 240 -1.06 -21.88 -5.41
N PRO A 241 -0.94 -22.81 -6.39
CA PRO A 241 -0.71 -22.45 -7.79
C PRO A 241 -1.86 -21.71 -8.49
N VAL A 242 -3.01 -21.53 -7.83
CA VAL A 242 -4.10 -20.71 -8.38
C VAL A 242 -3.75 -19.22 -8.28
N CYS A 243 -3.08 -18.82 -7.22
CA CYS A 243 -2.69 -17.43 -6.98
C CYS A 243 -1.19 -17.18 -7.21
N HIS A 244 -0.36 -18.22 -7.10
CA HIS A 244 1.10 -18.13 -7.20
C HIS A 244 1.62 -18.95 -8.37
N GLU A 245 2.02 -18.29 -9.45
CA GLU A 245 2.57 -18.94 -10.63
C GLU A 245 4.09 -18.85 -10.65
N THR A 246 4.77 -19.79 -11.29
CA THR A 246 6.22 -19.69 -11.50
C THR A 246 6.51 -18.58 -12.52
N TYR A 247 7.18 -17.51 -12.10
CA TYR A 247 7.59 -16.43 -12.99
C TYR A 247 8.63 -16.94 -13.99
N GLN A 248 8.34 -16.78 -15.29
CA GLN A 248 9.15 -17.30 -16.40
C GLN A 248 9.61 -18.74 -16.14
N SER A 249 8.64 -19.66 -16.06
CA SER A 249 8.96 -21.08 -15.84
C SER A 249 9.95 -21.61 -16.88
N GLN A 250 10.89 -22.42 -16.44
CA GLN A 250 11.86 -23.04 -17.34
C GLN A 250 11.19 -24.05 -18.29
N GLY A 251 10.16 -24.77 -17.82
CA GLY A 251 9.49 -25.80 -18.60
C GLY A 251 10.48 -26.87 -19.09
N THR A 252 10.44 -27.20 -20.37
CA THR A 252 11.35 -28.15 -21.01
C THR A 252 12.57 -27.50 -21.67
N SER A 253 12.73 -26.19 -21.52
CA SER A 253 13.82 -25.44 -22.14
C SER A 253 15.16 -25.72 -21.44
N SER A 254 16.22 -25.87 -22.22
CA SER A 254 17.60 -25.93 -21.73
C SER A 254 18.15 -24.58 -21.28
N GLU A 255 17.48 -23.48 -21.60
CA GLU A 255 17.84 -22.16 -21.09
C GLU A 255 17.40 -22.00 -19.63
N GLU A 256 18.35 -22.03 -18.71
CA GLU A 256 18.11 -21.91 -17.26
C GLU A 256 17.94 -20.47 -16.78
N PHE A 257 18.38 -19.47 -17.56
CA PHE A 257 18.48 -18.08 -17.09
C PHE A 257 17.51 -17.14 -17.80
N VAL A 258 17.03 -16.12 -17.07
CA VAL A 258 16.16 -15.07 -17.64
C VAL A 258 16.90 -14.28 -18.71
N THR A 259 18.18 -14.01 -18.48
CA THR A 259 19.11 -13.47 -19.46
C THR A 259 20.41 -14.30 -19.43
N LYS A 260 21.14 -14.36 -20.54
CA LYS A 260 22.36 -15.17 -20.60
C LYS A 260 23.45 -14.60 -19.69
N PRO A 261 23.99 -15.37 -18.72
CA PRO A 261 25.06 -14.88 -17.86
C PRO A 261 26.36 -14.65 -18.64
N PRO A 262 27.20 -13.68 -18.24
CA PRO A 262 28.57 -13.57 -18.71
C PRO A 262 29.37 -14.83 -18.36
N LYS A 263 30.30 -15.24 -19.23
CA LYS A 263 31.17 -16.41 -18.98
C LYS A 263 32.05 -16.27 -17.72
N THR A 264 32.27 -15.04 -17.25
CA THR A 264 33.17 -14.70 -16.15
C THR A 264 32.47 -14.58 -14.79
N ILE A 265 31.20 -14.97 -14.69
CA ILE A 265 30.40 -14.73 -13.48
C ILE A 265 30.85 -15.57 -12.26
N GLY A 266 31.50 -16.72 -12.47
CA GLY A 266 31.85 -17.64 -11.39
C GLY A 266 30.61 -18.09 -10.60
N ASP A 267 30.71 -18.09 -9.27
CA ASP A 267 29.61 -18.47 -8.36
C ASP A 267 28.67 -17.30 -8.00
N ALA A 268 28.83 -16.14 -8.64
CA ALA A 268 27.96 -15.00 -8.36
C ALA A 268 26.52 -15.26 -8.80
N PHE A 269 25.58 -14.65 -8.08
CA PHE A 269 24.15 -14.80 -8.34
C PHE A 269 23.79 -14.32 -9.77
N TRP A 270 23.05 -15.16 -10.50
CA TRP A 270 22.38 -14.80 -11.75
C TRP A 270 20.95 -15.32 -11.77
N LEU A 271 20.00 -14.47 -12.21
CA LEU A 271 18.58 -14.80 -12.12
C LEU A 271 18.22 -15.94 -13.07
N LYS A 272 17.80 -17.07 -12.48
CA LYS A 272 17.29 -18.22 -13.23
C LYS A 272 15.80 -18.09 -13.53
N LYS A 273 15.37 -18.81 -14.56
CA LYS A 273 13.96 -19.01 -14.88
C LYS A 273 13.30 -19.77 -13.73
N GLY A 274 12.11 -19.34 -13.32
CA GLY A 274 11.36 -19.94 -12.23
C GLY A 274 11.85 -19.66 -10.81
N THR A 275 12.83 -18.77 -10.63
CA THR A 275 13.32 -18.41 -9.28
C THR A 275 12.22 -17.86 -8.38
N PHE A 276 11.35 -17.03 -8.92
CA PHE A 276 10.29 -16.36 -8.18
C PHE A 276 8.92 -16.97 -8.49
N LYS A 277 8.04 -16.97 -7.50
CA LYS A 277 6.59 -17.10 -7.73
C LYS A 277 5.97 -15.72 -7.88
N THR A 278 4.92 -15.62 -8.68
CA THR A 278 4.10 -14.42 -8.79
C THR A 278 3.17 -14.32 -7.59
N ILE A 279 2.60 -13.14 -7.39
CA ILE A 279 1.50 -12.90 -6.47
C ILE A 279 0.42 -12.13 -7.23
N PRO A 280 -0.86 -12.23 -6.83
CA PRO A 280 -1.89 -11.38 -7.41
C PRO A 280 -1.56 -9.90 -7.25
N ASN A 281 -1.63 -9.17 -8.36
CA ASN A 281 -1.37 -7.73 -8.41
C ASN A 281 -2.60 -6.95 -8.93
N SER A 282 -3.78 -7.57 -8.95
CA SER A 282 -5.04 -6.94 -9.32
C SER A 282 -6.20 -7.63 -8.59
N HIS A 283 -7.35 -6.97 -8.51
CA HIS A 283 -8.55 -7.57 -7.93
C HIS A 283 -9.15 -8.69 -8.79
N THR A 284 -8.68 -8.90 -10.02
CA THR A 284 -9.23 -9.87 -10.97
C THR A 284 -9.44 -11.25 -10.35
N ILE A 285 -8.42 -11.78 -9.66
CA ILE A 285 -8.50 -13.10 -9.02
C ILE A 285 -9.41 -13.11 -7.79
N CYS A 286 -9.44 -12.01 -7.03
CA CYS A 286 -10.28 -11.91 -5.84
C CYS A 286 -11.76 -11.88 -6.25
N PHE A 287 -12.08 -11.12 -7.30
CA PHE A 287 -13.45 -10.89 -7.78
C PHE A 287 -14.01 -12.05 -8.61
N THR A 288 -13.23 -13.10 -8.91
CA THR A 288 -13.82 -14.34 -9.41
C THR A 288 -14.78 -14.95 -8.40
N CYS A 289 -14.50 -14.77 -7.09
CA CYS A 289 -15.35 -15.24 -5.99
C CYS A 289 -16.05 -14.09 -5.25
N HIS A 290 -15.40 -12.94 -5.10
CA HIS A 290 -15.92 -11.78 -4.37
C HIS A 290 -16.51 -10.72 -5.31
N ASN A 291 -17.52 -11.09 -6.10
CA ASN A 291 -18.25 -10.15 -6.95
C ASN A 291 -19.66 -9.88 -6.40
N ALA A 292 -20.39 -8.96 -7.04
CA ALA A 292 -21.73 -8.57 -6.60
C ALA A 292 -22.76 -9.72 -6.67
N ASP A 293 -22.52 -10.70 -7.54
CA ASP A 293 -23.49 -11.76 -7.85
C ASP A 293 -23.28 -13.03 -7.01
N SER A 294 -22.07 -13.23 -6.46
CA SER A 294 -21.74 -14.43 -5.69
C SER A 294 -22.37 -14.45 -4.29
N GLY A 295 -22.72 -13.28 -3.75
CA GLY A 295 -23.15 -13.15 -2.36
C GLY A 295 -22.06 -13.45 -1.32
N ILE A 296 -20.80 -13.61 -1.74
CA ILE A 296 -19.68 -13.94 -0.85
C ILE A 296 -18.98 -12.67 -0.39
N ALA A 297 -19.08 -12.36 0.90
CA ALA A 297 -18.35 -11.25 1.51
C ALA A 297 -16.82 -11.53 1.54
N PRO A 298 -15.95 -10.50 1.41
CA PRO A 298 -16.30 -9.08 1.25
C PRO A 298 -16.80 -8.71 -0.15
N GLU A 299 -17.76 -7.79 -0.24
CA GLU A 299 -18.18 -7.22 -1.51
C GLU A 299 -17.09 -6.29 -2.10
N PRO A 300 -17.02 -6.13 -3.44
CA PRO A 300 -16.04 -5.25 -4.10
C PRO A 300 -15.92 -3.82 -3.56
N LYS A 301 -17.03 -3.28 -3.01
CA LYS A 301 -17.08 -1.91 -2.49
C LYS A 301 -16.50 -1.76 -1.08
N ASN A 302 -16.29 -2.86 -0.34
CA ASN A 302 -15.82 -2.86 1.04
C ASN A 302 -14.29 -2.95 1.10
N CYS A 303 -13.62 -1.92 0.58
CA CYS A 303 -12.18 -1.87 0.37
C CYS A 303 -11.41 -2.17 1.67
N GLU A 304 -11.88 -1.66 2.80
CA GLU A 304 -11.27 -1.79 4.11
C GLU A 304 -11.27 -3.22 4.65
N MET A 305 -12.06 -4.14 4.07
CA MET A 305 -12.04 -5.55 4.48
C MET A 305 -10.76 -6.24 4.01
N CYS A 306 -10.26 -5.89 2.83
CA CYS A 306 -9.01 -6.40 2.27
C CYS A 306 -7.84 -5.44 2.53
N HIS A 307 -8.01 -4.15 2.29
CA HIS A 307 -6.95 -3.16 2.46
C HIS A 307 -6.87 -2.68 3.91
N LYS A 308 -5.75 -2.96 4.56
CA LYS A 308 -5.50 -2.53 5.95
C LYS A 308 -4.31 -1.60 5.99
N LEU A 309 -4.40 -0.58 6.85
CA LEU A 309 -3.26 0.29 7.10
C LEU A 309 -2.13 -0.52 7.70
N THR A 310 -0.96 -0.38 7.10
CA THR A 310 0.27 -1.02 7.54
C THR A 310 1.23 0.06 7.97
N ALA A 311 1.92 -0.16 9.09
CA ALA A 311 3.04 0.70 9.43
C ALA A 311 4.06 0.66 8.28
N PRO A 312 4.65 1.81 7.88
CA PRO A 312 5.73 1.81 6.92
C PRO A 312 6.90 1.01 7.50
N MET A 313 7.09 -0.20 7.00
CA MET A 313 8.23 -1.03 7.35
C MET A 313 9.36 -0.76 6.36
N GLN A 314 10.44 -0.16 6.85
CA GLN A 314 11.72 -0.16 6.14
C GLN A 314 12.49 -1.38 6.62
N MET A 315 12.57 -2.41 5.77
CA MET A 315 13.41 -3.56 6.04
C MET A 315 14.69 -3.48 5.22
N LYS A 316 15.79 -3.96 5.80
CA LYS A 316 16.95 -4.32 5.02
C LYS A 316 16.53 -5.51 4.15
N VAL A 317 16.68 -5.38 2.84
CA VAL A 317 16.35 -6.45 1.88
C VAL A 317 17.61 -6.92 1.18
N ASP A 318 17.71 -8.22 0.95
CA ASP A 318 18.81 -8.82 0.21
C ASP A 318 18.66 -8.56 -1.30
N PHE A 319 18.86 -7.32 -1.72
CA PHE A 319 18.70 -6.89 -3.12
C PHE A 319 19.72 -5.82 -3.47
N ASP A 320 20.32 -5.93 -4.67
CA ASP A 320 21.18 -4.91 -5.25
C ASP A 320 20.64 -4.48 -6.62
N PRO A 321 20.16 -3.23 -6.78
CA PRO A 321 19.66 -2.73 -8.07
C PRO A 321 20.74 -2.73 -9.16
N LYS A 322 22.03 -2.61 -8.83
CA LYS A 322 23.12 -2.66 -9.81
C LYS A 322 23.28 -4.06 -10.38
N VAL A 323 23.12 -5.08 -9.54
CA VAL A 323 23.16 -6.49 -9.96
C VAL A 323 22.00 -6.78 -10.92
N ALA A 324 20.79 -6.36 -10.57
CA ALA A 324 19.62 -6.51 -11.44
C ALA A 324 19.76 -5.74 -12.78
N ALA A 325 20.33 -4.53 -12.75
CA ALA A 325 20.61 -3.75 -13.96
C ALA A 325 21.64 -4.42 -14.86
N THR A 326 22.70 -5.00 -14.28
CA THR A 326 23.76 -5.72 -15.01
C THR A 326 23.19 -6.96 -15.72
N MET A 327 22.16 -7.58 -15.15
CA MET A 327 21.44 -8.69 -15.78
C MET A 327 20.54 -8.28 -16.95
N GLY A 328 20.32 -6.98 -17.17
CA GLY A 328 19.41 -6.50 -18.22
C GLY A 328 17.94 -6.78 -17.93
N ILE A 329 17.57 -6.93 -16.65
CA ILE A 329 16.18 -7.16 -16.25
C ILE A 329 15.38 -5.88 -16.44
N THR A 330 14.30 -5.93 -17.24
CA THR A 330 13.42 -4.79 -17.51
C THR A 330 11.99 -4.98 -17.01
N ASP A 331 11.63 -6.16 -16.50
CA ASP A 331 10.31 -6.40 -15.93
C ASP A 331 10.14 -5.61 -14.63
N LYS A 332 9.35 -4.53 -14.71
CA LYS A 332 9.12 -3.61 -13.60
C LYS A 332 8.36 -4.26 -12.43
N LEU A 333 7.44 -5.18 -12.70
CA LEU A 333 6.63 -5.83 -11.67
C LEU A 333 7.49 -6.84 -10.89
N MET A 334 8.32 -7.58 -11.61
CA MET A 334 9.27 -8.50 -10.99
C MET A 334 10.32 -7.72 -10.20
N LEU A 335 10.93 -6.67 -10.76
CA LEU A 335 11.91 -5.84 -10.05
C LEU A 335 11.32 -5.21 -8.79
N ALA A 336 10.09 -4.70 -8.83
CA ALA A 336 9.44 -4.12 -7.66
C ALA A 336 9.15 -5.16 -6.57
N SER A 337 8.85 -6.40 -6.95
CA SER A 337 8.66 -7.51 -6.01
C SER A 337 10.00 -7.98 -5.42
N TRP A 338 11.00 -8.18 -6.27
CA TRP A 338 12.34 -8.62 -5.88
C TRP A 338 13.04 -7.60 -5.00
N SER A 339 12.92 -6.30 -5.31
CA SER A 339 13.51 -5.22 -4.51
C SER A 339 12.92 -5.09 -3.11
N ARG A 340 11.85 -5.81 -2.79
CA ARG A 340 11.25 -5.85 -1.46
C ARG A 340 11.51 -7.19 -0.76
N ARG A 341 12.04 -8.19 -1.48
CA ARG A 341 12.19 -9.59 -1.04
C ARG A 341 10.95 -10.11 -0.30
N ILE A 342 9.75 -9.67 -0.70
CA ILE A 342 8.49 -10.09 -0.09
C ILE A 342 8.11 -11.47 -0.63
N SER A 343 7.63 -12.35 0.26
CA SER A 343 7.05 -13.64 -0.10
C SER A 343 7.99 -14.48 -0.98
N SER A 344 7.56 -14.81 -2.18
CA SER A 344 8.22 -15.63 -3.19
C SER A 344 9.52 -15.07 -3.77
N GLY A 345 9.88 -13.83 -3.43
CA GLY A 345 11.12 -13.18 -3.83
C GLY A 345 12.31 -13.47 -2.92
N ALA A 346 12.08 -14.08 -1.76
CA ALA A 346 13.10 -14.26 -0.72
C ALA A 346 14.04 -15.45 -0.97
N PHE A 347 13.53 -16.55 -1.49
CA PHE A 347 14.30 -17.77 -1.75
C PHE A 347 14.09 -18.27 -3.17
N ARG A 348 15.05 -19.06 -3.62
CA ARG A 348 15.10 -19.69 -4.94
C ARG A 348 14.10 -20.85 -4.97
N HIS A 349 13.16 -20.83 -5.92
CA HIS A 349 12.21 -21.92 -6.15
C HIS A 349 12.59 -22.78 -7.35
N GLU A 350 13.66 -22.42 -8.06
CA GLU A 350 14.12 -23.14 -9.22
C GLU A 350 15.08 -24.28 -8.85
N GLY A 351 15.02 -25.35 -9.64
CA GLY A 351 16.01 -26.43 -9.62
C GLY A 351 15.91 -27.39 -8.44
N GLY A 352 16.53 -28.55 -8.62
CA GLY A 352 16.44 -29.66 -7.67
C GLY A 352 14.98 -30.09 -7.46
N GLU A 353 14.66 -30.45 -6.22
CA GLU A 353 13.31 -30.89 -5.83
C GLU A 353 12.34 -29.73 -5.58
N HIS A 354 12.81 -28.47 -5.47
CA HIS A 354 11.97 -27.33 -5.07
C HIS A 354 10.68 -27.13 -5.91
N PRO A 355 10.70 -27.28 -7.25
CA PRO A 355 9.50 -27.15 -8.06
C PRO A 355 8.42 -28.19 -7.74
N ASP A 356 8.83 -29.36 -7.22
CA ASP A 356 7.97 -30.51 -6.96
C ASP A 356 7.60 -30.66 -5.47
N LEU A 357 8.27 -29.92 -4.58
CA LEU A 357 7.92 -29.88 -3.17
C LEU A 357 6.57 -29.17 -2.93
N SER A 358 5.84 -29.65 -1.93
CA SER A 358 4.66 -28.95 -1.43
C SER A 358 5.06 -27.59 -0.88
N CYS A 359 4.29 -26.55 -1.21
CA CYS A 359 4.49 -25.20 -0.66
C CYS A 359 4.47 -25.22 0.89
N LEU A 360 3.69 -26.14 1.49
CA LEU A 360 3.56 -26.30 2.93
C LEU A 360 4.79 -26.90 3.62
N ASN A 361 5.75 -27.44 2.86
CA ASN A 361 6.99 -27.94 3.44
C ASN A 361 7.86 -26.79 3.95
N CYS A 362 7.75 -25.60 3.33
CA CYS A 362 8.54 -24.43 3.69
C CYS A 362 7.67 -23.31 4.25
N HIS A 363 6.48 -23.10 3.69
CA HIS A 363 5.56 -22.05 4.10
C HIS A 363 4.51 -22.56 5.07
N ASN A 364 4.45 -21.97 6.26
CA ASN A 364 3.43 -22.31 7.25
C ASN A 364 2.19 -21.41 7.13
N VAL A 365 1.47 -21.54 6.00
CA VAL A 365 0.29 -20.70 5.68
C VAL A 365 -1.02 -21.23 6.29
N ALA A 366 -1.02 -22.46 6.79
CA ALA A 366 -2.22 -23.08 7.39
C ALA A 366 -2.49 -22.59 8.82
N MET A 367 -1.55 -21.87 9.43
CA MET A 367 -1.76 -21.26 10.74
C MET A 367 -2.49 -19.93 10.61
N ALA A 368 -3.44 -19.68 11.51
CA ALA A 368 -4.13 -18.39 11.64
C ALA A 368 -3.18 -17.21 11.90
N SER A 369 -1.93 -17.48 12.30
CA SER A 369 -0.90 -16.46 12.47
C SER A 369 -0.27 -15.99 11.15
N PHE A 370 -0.47 -16.68 10.02
CA PHE A 370 0.03 -16.20 8.74
C PHE A 370 -0.76 -14.98 8.28
N SER A 371 -0.07 -13.87 8.06
CA SER A 371 -0.68 -12.60 7.66
C SER A 371 0.12 -11.94 6.55
N THR A 372 -0.54 -11.65 5.43
CA THR A 372 0.05 -10.83 4.36
C THR A 372 0.27 -9.36 4.76
N LEU A 373 -0.17 -8.97 5.97
CA LEU A 373 0.08 -7.66 6.57
C LEU A 373 1.25 -7.67 7.56
N ASP A 374 1.65 -8.84 8.05
CA ASP A 374 2.80 -9.00 8.95
C ASP A 374 3.92 -9.76 8.24
N GLN A 375 4.95 -9.02 7.84
CA GLN A 375 6.07 -9.58 7.10
C GLN A 375 6.80 -10.69 7.85
N LYS A 376 6.87 -10.64 9.20
CA LYS A 376 7.53 -11.70 9.98
C LYS A 376 6.88 -13.06 9.80
N THR A 377 5.58 -13.04 9.50
CA THR A 377 4.79 -14.26 9.28
C THR A 377 4.89 -14.78 7.85
N GLN A 378 5.41 -13.95 6.92
CA GLN A 378 5.61 -14.29 5.52
C GLN A 378 6.99 -14.90 5.24
N GLU A 379 7.94 -14.68 6.14
CA GLU A 379 9.30 -15.21 6.02
C GLU A 379 9.31 -16.73 6.21
N VAL A 380 10.00 -17.42 5.31
CA VAL A 380 10.33 -18.83 5.49
C VAL A 380 11.50 -18.89 6.47
N PRO A 381 11.35 -19.53 7.64
CA PRO A 381 12.44 -19.58 8.60
C PRO A 381 13.58 -20.44 8.05
N VAL A 382 14.83 -20.05 8.29
CA VAL A 382 16.03 -20.74 7.75
C VAL A 382 16.00 -22.24 8.00
N ARG A 383 15.54 -22.67 9.18
CA ARG A 383 15.37 -24.09 9.55
C ARG A 383 14.50 -24.91 8.57
N SER A 384 13.59 -24.28 7.83
CA SER A 384 12.78 -24.96 6.80
C SER A 384 13.60 -25.41 5.59
N CYS A 385 14.84 -24.92 5.44
CA CYS A 385 15.78 -25.36 4.39
C CYS A 385 16.53 -26.65 4.77
N GLY A 386 16.34 -27.16 5.99
CA GLY A 386 16.91 -28.44 6.42
C GLY A 386 16.10 -29.11 7.53
N GLY A 387 16.77 -29.83 8.43
CA GLY A 387 16.13 -30.60 9.50
C GLY A 387 16.34 -32.11 9.36
N ALA A 388 15.36 -32.91 9.81
CA ALA A 388 15.47 -34.38 9.86
C ALA A 388 15.66 -35.02 8.46
N ASP A 389 15.21 -34.35 7.41
CA ASP A 389 15.34 -34.76 6.00
C ASP A 389 16.35 -33.87 5.23
N GLY A 390 17.29 -33.23 5.94
CA GLY A 390 18.06 -32.04 5.52
C GLY A 390 18.57 -32.03 4.08
N CYS A 391 18.10 -31.05 3.29
CA CYS A 391 18.58 -30.80 1.92
C CYS A 391 19.73 -29.77 1.88
N HIS A 392 19.66 -28.72 2.71
CA HIS A 392 20.67 -27.65 2.74
C HIS A 392 21.26 -27.35 4.13
N ILE A 393 20.65 -27.89 5.19
CA ILE A 393 21.15 -27.78 6.57
C ILE A 393 21.19 -29.17 7.17
N THR A 394 22.40 -29.63 7.49
CA THR A 394 22.71 -30.95 8.01
C THR A 394 23.38 -30.83 9.37
N THR A 395 23.71 -31.95 10.02
CA THR A 395 24.40 -31.91 11.32
C THR A 395 25.81 -31.33 11.16
N THR A 396 26.48 -31.72 10.07
CA THR A 396 27.86 -31.33 9.77
C THR A 396 28.06 -30.99 8.30
N ALA A 397 29.13 -30.26 7.95
CA ALA A 397 29.39 -29.84 6.57
C ALA A 397 29.70 -31.01 5.61
N ASP A 398 30.26 -32.10 6.12
CA ASP A 398 30.55 -33.34 5.37
C ASP A 398 29.29 -34.12 4.97
N GLU A 399 28.16 -33.90 5.65
CA GLU A 399 26.85 -34.42 5.25
C GLU A 399 26.23 -33.66 4.07
N GLY A 400 26.91 -32.64 3.53
CA GLY A 400 26.49 -31.92 2.32
C GLY A 400 25.66 -30.66 2.56
N GLY A 401 25.48 -30.23 3.81
CA GLY A 401 24.74 -29.01 4.15
C GLY A 401 25.41 -27.75 3.61
N ALA A 402 24.74 -27.08 2.67
CA ALA A 402 25.20 -25.81 2.11
C ALA A 402 25.41 -24.73 3.19
N LEU A 403 24.50 -24.64 4.17
CA LEU A 403 24.61 -23.68 5.27
C LEU A 403 25.82 -23.99 6.16
N ASN A 404 26.02 -25.26 6.52
CA ASN A 404 27.16 -25.72 7.31
C ASN A 404 28.48 -25.36 6.61
N PHE A 405 28.58 -25.64 5.31
CA PHE A 405 29.74 -25.31 4.50
C PHE A 405 30.05 -23.81 4.48
N GLU A 406 29.05 -22.95 4.22
CA GLU A 406 29.27 -21.50 4.14
C GLU A 406 29.64 -20.91 5.50
N ILE A 407 29.02 -21.38 6.60
CA ILE A 407 29.37 -20.96 7.97
C ILE A 407 30.81 -21.35 8.29
N ASP A 408 31.22 -22.58 8.02
CA ASP A 408 32.57 -23.05 8.32
C ASP A 408 33.63 -22.38 7.44
N SER A 409 33.29 -22.07 6.18
CA SER A 409 34.14 -21.30 5.28
C SER A 409 34.33 -19.87 5.80
N ARG A 410 33.26 -19.22 6.29
CA ARG A 410 33.32 -17.88 6.89
C ARG A 410 34.12 -17.82 8.20
N LYS A 411 34.10 -18.90 8.99
CA LYS A 411 34.95 -19.01 10.19
C LYS A 411 36.44 -19.12 9.83
N LYS A 412 36.76 -19.78 8.71
CA LYS A 412 38.14 -19.95 8.22
C LYS A 412 38.66 -18.70 7.52
N ASP A 413 37.81 -18.04 6.73
CA ASP A 413 38.11 -16.79 6.03
C ASP A 413 37.01 -15.75 6.30
N PRO A 414 37.29 -14.70 7.10
CA PRO A 414 36.35 -13.62 7.34
C PRO A 414 35.88 -12.89 6.09
N ASN A 415 36.62 -12.97 4.97
CA ASN A 415 36.27 -12.36 3.69
C ASN A 415 35.41 -13.26 2.80
N PHE A 416 35.17 -14.51 3.21
CA PHE A 416 34.30 -15.43 2.47
C PHE A 416 32.90 -14.82 2.33
N VAL A 417 32.32 -14.88 1.13
CA VAL A 417 30.99 -14.32 0.84
C VAL A 417 30.00 -15.46 0.66
N CYS A 418 28.95 -15.50 1.47
CA CYS A 418 27.87 -16.48 1.33
C CYS A 418 27.03 -16.12 0.11
N THR A 419 27.10 -16.93 -0.95
CA THR A 419 26.47 -16.62 -2.26
C THR A 419 25.44 -17.66 -2.67
N LYS A 420 25.37 -18.80 -1.97
CA LYS A 420 24.38 -19.85 -2.27
C LYS A 420 22.96 -19.37 -1.98
N CYS A 421 22.79 -18.56 -0.93
CA CYS A 421 21.48 -18.05 -0.49
C CYS A 421 21.33 -16.53 -0.64
N HIS A 422 22.42 -15.76 -0.61
CA HIS A 422 22.37 -14.29 -0.55
C HIS A 422 22.87 -13.61 -1.82
N VAL A 423 22.29 -12.44 -2.12
CA VAL A 423 22.70 -11.58 -3.24
C VAL A 423 23.64 -10.47 -2.76
N ALA A 424 23.21 -9.70 -1.76
CA ALA A 424 23.91 -8.57 -1.18
C ALA A 424 24.36 -8.86 0.27
N PHE A 425 23.60 -9.65 1.03
CA PHE A 425 23.85 -9.90 2.46
C PHE A 425 24.98 -10.89 2.72
N GLY A 426 25.50 -11.57 1.70
CA GLY A 426 26.56 -12.57 1.87
C GLY A 426 27.82 -12.06 2.57
N LYS A 427 28.03 -10.74 2.59
CA LYS A 427 29.17 -10.05 3.25
C LYS A 427 28.88 -9.60 4.69
N ASP A 428 27.62 -9.60 5.10
CA ASP A 428 27.21 -9.21 6.45
C ASP A 428 27.58 -10.30 7.47
N SER A 429 27.58 -9.94 8.77
CA SER A 429 27.74 -10.90 9.85
C SER A 429 26.66 -11.98 9.81
N ILE A 430 27.04 -13.23 10.11
CA ILE A 430 26.11 -14.37 10.20
C ILE A 430 25.08 -14.09 11.32
N PRO A 431 23.78 -13.99 11.01
CA PRO A 431 22.75 -13.78 12.01
C PRO A 431 22.55 -15.03 12.88
N GLU A 432 21.97 -14.86 14.08
CA GLU A 432 21.89 -15.93 15.10
C GLU A 432 21.00 -17.12 14.69
N ASP A 433 20.00 -16.89 13.85
CA ASP A 433 19.08 -17.92 13.37
C ASP A 433 19.76 -18.96 12.45
N HIS A 434 20.88 -18.62 11.81
CA HIS A 434 21.65 -19.51 10.95
C HIS A 434 22.34 -20.64 11.75
N PRO A 435 23.22 -20.35 12.74
CA PRO A 435 23.82 -21.40 13.56
C PRO A 435 22.78 -22.14 14.40
N GLN A 436 21.70 -21.47 14.84
CA GLN A 436 20.61 -22.13 15.56
C GLN A 436 19.80 -23.11 14.68
N ALA A 437 19.82 -22.95 13.36
CA ALA A 437 19.13 -23.85 12.44
C ALA A 437 19.88 -25.19 12.22
N ILE A 438 21.17 -25.27 12.57
CA ILE A 438 21.96 -26.50 12.47
C ILE A 438 21.47 -27.49 13.55
N PRO A 439 20.98 -28.69 13.18
CA PRO A 439 20.59 -29.70 14.15
C PRO A 439 21.75 -30.05 15.09
N THR A 440 21.48 -30.05 16.40
CA THR A 440 22.45 -30.56 17.36
C THR A 440 22.52 -32.09 17.29
N PRO A 441 23.73 -32.69 17.29
CA PRO A 441 23.86 -34.13 17.33
C PRO A 441 23.11 -34.69 18.54
N LYS A 442 22.19 -35.64 18.32
CA LYS A 442 21.57 -36.35 19.45
C LYS A 442 22.68 -37.12 20.19
N PRO A 443 22.75 -37.06 21.53
CA PRO A 443 23.67 -37.90 22.29
C PRO A 443 23.44 -39.36 21.89
N LYS A 444 24.50 -40.07 21.48
CA LYS A 444 24.41 -41.51 21.21
C LYS A 444 23.82 -42.17 22.44
N ALA A 445 22.65 -42.79 22.31
CA ALA A 445 22.09 -43.62 23.37
C ALA A 445 23.14 -44.67 23.73
N LYS A 446 23.55 -44.73 25.00
CA LYS A 446 24.40 -45.80 25.48
C LYS A 446 23.63 -47.10 25.26
N THR A 447 24.07 -47.89 24.29
CA THR A 447 23.66 -49.29 24.17
C THR A 447 24.08 -49.99 25.46
N SER A 448 23.09 -50.28 26.29
CA SER A 448 23.20 -51.08 27.52
C SER A 448 23.31 -52.56 27.20
#